data_AF-A0A166K554-F1
#
_entry.id   AF-A0A166K554-F1
#
_cell.length_a   1.000
_cell.length_b   1.000
_cell.length_c   1.000
_cell.angle_alpha   90.00
_cell.angle_beta   90.00
_cell.angle_gamma   90.00
#
_symmetry.space_group_name_H-M   'P 1'
#
loop_
_entity.id
_entity.type
_entity.pdbx_description
1 polymer ?
#
loop_
_entity_poly.entity_id
_entity_poly.type
_entity_poly.pdbx_seq_one_letter_code
_entity_poly.pdbx_strand_id
1 'polypeptide(L)'
;MAPRACIKRRVGMIHVGCLWRANETTIEDVQACADLVEFIQPQFYDREIVQVASLAILKHILVSGDAARHLIAIVARCNPHRIALIVSNIVRLLAEHFTSPTRDIISDVISYRGSRGTVAVRIDDASFFGREKELLFEKVMNTGPALLNVLKFATHLACRGLAVRQAMMDAGALALVLLVYSNQDFQARTLLVYAKRRGYNSRGEVEAIPLDIINGEAATLASLVSVYGFRENWSGQAYRARRAACAQFLKVLFGAIGEQGKLGELGERYRWMRAMYQKIVATS
;
A
#
# COMPACT_ATOMS: atom_id res chain seq x y z
N MET A 1 -8.67 28.58 -9.21
CA MET A 1 -7.56 27.69 -8.81
C MET A 1 -6.96 28.22 -7.53
N ALA A 2 -6.83 27.40 -6.48
CA ALA A 2 -6.14 27.81 -5.26
C ALA A 2 -4.64 28.03 -5.54
N PRO A 3 -3.95 28.97 -4.88
CA PRO A 3 -2.52 29.18 -5.07
C PRO A 3 -1.73 27.90 -4.76
N ARG A 4 -0.72 27.58 -5.58
CA ARG A 4 0.17 26.41 -5.43
C ARG A 4 0.70 26.23 -4.00
N ALA A 5 1.10 27.32 -3.35
CA ALA A 5 1.56 27.33 -1.97
C ALA A 5 0.48 26.89 -0.97
N CYS A 6 -0.79 27.23 -1.21
CA CYS A 6 -1.91 26.79 -0.38
C CYS A 6 -2.14 25.28 -0.48
N ILE A 7 -2.01 24.71 -1.68
CA ILE A 7 -2.18 23.26 -1.91
C ILE A 7 -1.04 22.47 -1.26
N LYS A 8 0.21 22.92 -1.47
CA LYS A 8 1.39 22.37 -0.78
C LYS A 8 1.21 22.40 0.73
N ARG A 9 0.77 23.55 1.28
CA ARG A 9 0.51 23.68 2.71
C ARG A 9 -0.57 22.72 3.20
N ARG A 10 -1.68 22.60 2.45
CA ARG A 10 -2.78 21.71 2.79
C ARG A 10 -2.36 20.25 2.83
N VAL A 11 -1.69 19.74 1.79
CA VAL A 11 -1.24 18.33 1.76
C VAL A 11 -0.23 18.04 2.87
N GLY A 12 0.69 18.96 3.17
CA GLY A 12 1.63 18.80 4.28
C GLY A 12 0.92 18.82 5.65
N MET A 13 -0.07 19.69 5.85
CA MET A 13 -0.88 19.72 7.07
C MET A 13 -1.71 18.44 7.27
N ILE A 14 -2.23 17.84 6.19
CA ILE A 14 -2.89 16.53 6.26
C ILE A 14 -1.87 15.45 6.66
N HIS A 15 -0.69 15.43 6.02
CA HIS A 15 0.36 14.44 6.31
C HIS A 15 0.85 14.47 7.76
N VAL A 16 1.10 15.66 8.34
CA VAL A 16 1.57 15.78 9.73
C VAL A 16 0.47 15.57 10.78
N GLY A 17 -0.79 15.40 10.35
CA GLY A 17 -1.92 15.18 11.26
C GLY A 17 -2.51 16.47 11.84
N CYS A 18 -2.28 17.63 11.23
CA CYS A 18 -2.90 18.89 11.64
C CYS A 18 -4.35 19.04 11.15
N LEU A 19 -4.69 18.38 10.03
CA LEU A 19 -6.04 18.34 9.46
C LEU A 19 -6.67 16.93 9.57
N TRP A 20 -6.06 16.06 10.37
CA TRP A 20 -6.45 14.66 10.51
C TRP A 20 -6.36 14.25 11.97
N ARG A 21 -7.44 13.73 12.57
CA ARG A 21 -7.36 12.98 13.84
C ARG A 21 -7.64 11.51 13.59
N ALA A 22 -6.66 10.65 13.82
CA ALA A 22 -6.89 9.21 13.72
C ALA A 22 -7.96 8.84 14.77
N ASN A 23 -9.19 8.61 14.31
CA ASN A 23 -10.38 8.15 15.05
C ASN A 23 -11.44 9.21 15.47
N GLU A 24 -11.56 10.36 14.81
CA GLU A 24 -12.75 11.22 15.00
C GLU A 24 -13.56 11.29 13.71
N THR A 25 -14.84 10.90 13.74
CA THR A 25 -15.76 10.95 12.59
C THR A 25 -16.20 12.39 12.29
N THR A 26 -15.25 13.31 12.12
CA THR A 26 -15.49 14.71 11.80
C THR A 26 -15.58 14.89 10.29
N ILE A 27 -16.30 15.93 9.87
CA ILE A 27 -16.41 16.33 8.45
C ILE A 27 -15.01 16.62 7.87
N GLU A 28 -14.09 17.11 8.71
CA GLU A 28 -12.70 17.43 8.35
C GLU A 28 -11.91 16.21 7.89
N ASP A 29 -12.06 15.06 8.55
CA ASP A 29 -11.38 13.81 8.18
C ASP A 29 -11.85 13.29 6.80
N VAL A 30 -13.14 13.43 6.51
CA VAL A 30 -13.72 13.06 5.20
C VAL A 30 -13.17 13.97 4.10
N GLN A 31 -13.10 15.28 4.37
CA GLN A 31 -12.54 16.25 3.43
C GLN A 31 -11.05 16.01 3.19
N ALA A 32 -10.26 15.73 4.24
CA ALA A 32 -8.85 15.42 4.11
C ALA A 32 -8.62 14.16 3.25
N CYS A 33 -9.43 13.11 3.42
CA CYS A 33 -9.37 11.93 2.55
C CYS A 33 -9.69 12.27 1.08
N ALA A 34 -10.68 13.14 0.84
CA ALA A 34 -11.07 13.55 -0.50
C ALA A 34 -9.95 14.36 -1.16
N ASP A 35 -9.35 15.30 -0.42
CA ASP A 35 -8.22 16.10 -0.88
C ASP A 35 -7.03 15.22 -1.27
N LEU A 36 -6.67 14.23 -0.44
CA LEU A 36 -5.57 13.31 -0.75
C LEU A 36 -5.82 12.56 -2.07
N VAL A 37 -7.04 12.06 -2.27
CA VAL A 37 -7.43 11.34 -3.49
C VAL A 37 -7.54 12.28 -4.70
N GLU A 38 -7.74 13.57 -4.50
CA GLU A 38 -7.66 14.57 -5.57
C GLU A 38 -6.20 14.87 -5.94
N PHE A 39 -5.35 15.13 -4.94
CA PHE A 39 -3.96 15.58 -5.07
C PHE A 39 -3.00 14.55 -5.67
N ILE A 40 -3.38 13.28 -5.74
CA ILE A 40 -2.62 12.24 -6.44
C ILE A 40 -2.69 12.36 -7.96
N GLN A 41 -3.49 13.25 -8.54
CA GLN A 41 -3.69 13.36 -9.99
C GLN A 41 -2.56 14.18 -10.65
N PRO A 42 -1.60 13.54 -11.34
CA PRO A 42 -0.42 14.23 -11.84
C PRO A 42 -0.71 15.20 -12.99
N GLN A 43 -1.86 15.07 -13.65
CA GLN A 43 -2.31 16.03 -14.67
C GLN A 43 -2.73 17.39 -14.08
N PHE A 44 -3.00 17.47 -12.78
CA PHE A 44 -3.49 18.69 -12.12
C PHE A 44 -2.52 19.23 -11.06
N TYR A 45 -1.60 18.40 -10.57
CA TYR A 45 -0.70 18.75 -9.48
C TYR A 45 0.74 18.37 -9.81
N ASP A 46 1.66 19.19 -9.31
CA ASP A 46 3.09 18.90 -9.43
C ASP A 46 3.46 17.58 -8.76
N ARG A 47 4.51 16.96 -9.28
CA ARG A 47 5.08 15.71 -8.78
C ARG A 47 5.24 15.67 -7.25
N GLU A 48 5.70 16.75 -6.64
CA GLU A 48 5.90 16.81 -5.19
C GLU A 48 4.58 16.71 -4.40
N ILE A 49 3.52 17.37 -4.86
CA ILE A 49 2.20 17.30 -4.22
C ILE A 49 1.66 15.87 -4.34
N VAL A 50 1.77 15.27 -5.52
CA VAL A 50 1.35 13.88 -5.78
C VAL A 50 2.10 12.91 -4.86
N GLN A 51 3.41 13.12 -4.70
CA GLN A 51 4.28 12.32 -3.85
C GLN A 51 3.91 12.41 -2.37
N VAL A 52 3.70 13.61 -1.85
CA VAL A 52 3.29 13.82 -0.45
C VAL A 52 1.89 13.28 -0.21
N ALA A 53 0.95 13.46 -1.15
CA ALA A 53 -0.39 12.89 -1.04
C ALA A 53 -0.35 11.35 -1.00
N SER A 54 0.46 10.74 -1.86
CA SER A 54 0.66 9.29 -1.89
C SER A 54 1.25 8.77 -0.57
N LEU A 55 2.20 9.51 0.00
CA LEU A 55 2.82 9.19 1.29
C LEU A 55 1.82 9.31 2.45
N ALA A 56 1.00 10.35 2.46
CA ALA A 56 -0.04 10.56 3.46
C ALA A 56 -1.11 9.46 3.41
N ILE A 57 -1.53 9.06 2.21
CA ILE A 57 -2.43 7.91 2.01
C ILE A 57 -1.79 6.64 2.60
N LEU A 58 -0.54 6.35 2.27
CA LEU A 58 0.16 5.18 2.80
C LEU A 58 0.25 5.24 4.33
N LYS A 59 0.67 6.37 4.89
CA LYS A 59 0.75 6.59 6.35
C LYS A 59 -0.60 6.31 7.02
N HIS A 60 -1.69 6.79 6.45
CA HIS A 60 -3.01 6.53 6.99
C HIS A 60 -3.37 5.04 6.95
N ILE A 61 -3.09 4.36 5.84
CA ILE A 61 -3.33 2.91 5.70
C ILE A 61 -2.50 2.11 6.70
N LEU A 62 -1.23 2.46 6.90
CA LEU A 62 -0.34 1.76 7.81
C LEU A 62 -0.81 1.86 9.26
N VAL A 63 -1.33 3.02 9.66
CA VAL A 63 -1.84 3.27 11.02
C VAL A 63 -3.22 2.66 11.22
N SER A 64 -4.13 2.84 10.26
CA SER A 64 -5.56 2.56 10.46
C SER A 64 -6.05 1.26 9.81
N GLY A 65 -5.39 0.73 8.79
CA GLY A 65 -5.82 -0.50 8.11
C GLY A 65 -7.28 -0.46 7.63
N ASP A 66 -8.10 -1.40 8.10
CA ASP A 66 -9.54 -1.46 7.83
C ASP A 66 -10.36 -0.38 8.54
N ALA A 67 -9.80 0.27 9.58
CA ALA A 67 -10.42 1.41 10.23
C ALA A 67 -10.39 2.70 9.38
N ALA A 68 -9.65 2.71 8.26
CA ALA A 68 -9.60 3.79 7.27
C ALA A 68 -10.89 3.92 6.43
N ARG A 69 -12.06 3.86 7.07
CA ARG A 69 -13.38 3.69 6.42
C ARG A 69 -13.70 4.79 5.41
N HIS A 70 -13.35 6.03 5.71
CA HIS A 70 -13.58 7.19 4.84
C HIS A 70 -12.71 7.14 3.59
N LEU A 71 -11.41 6.86 3.74
CA LEU A 71 -10.51 6.66 2.61
C LEU A 71 -10.99 5.50 1.73
N ILE A 72 -11.36 4.35 2.32
CA ILE A 72 -11.90 3.20 1.58
C ILE A 72 -13.15 3.62 0.78
N ALA A 73 -14.08 4.34 1.40
CA ALA A 73 -15.32 4.78 0.74
C ALA A 73 -15.06 5.76 -0.42
N ILE A 74 -14.10 6.68 -0.27
CA ILE A 74 -13.76 7.67 -1.30
C ILE A 74 -13.04 6.99 -2.47
N VAL A 75 -12.03 6.15 -2.19
CA VAL A 75 -11.30 5.42 -3.23
C VAL A 75 -12.22 4.51 -4.03
N ALA A 76 -13.16 3.83 -3.37
CA ALA A 76 -14.12 2.95 -4.03
C ALA A 76 -15.07 3.65 -5.02
N ARG A 77 -15.28 4.97 -4.87
CA ARG A 77 -16.11 5.79 -5.75
C ARG A 77 -15.31 6.38 -6.93
N CYS A 78 -13.99 6.20 -6.94
CA CYS A 78 -13.16 6.71 -8.01
C CYS A 78 -13.30 5.87 -9.28
N ASN A 79 -12.89 6.43 -10.41
CA ASN A 79 -12.77 5.66 -11.64
C ASN A 79 -11.64 4.61 -11.52
N PRO A 80 -11.66 3.53 -12.34
CA PRO A 80 -10.66 2.46 -12.29
C PRO A 80 -9.22 2.94 -12.40
N HIS A 81 -8.96 3.94 -13.26
CA HIS A 81 -7.62 4.48 -13.45
C HIS A 81 -7.05 5.11 -12.17
N ARG A 82 -7.86 5.89 -11.44
CA ARG A 82 -7.43 6.51 -10.18
C ARG A 82 -7.25 5.49 -9.07
N ILE A 83 -8.10 4.46 -9.00
CA ILE A 83 -7.91 3.32 -8.08
C ILE A 83 -6.56 2.65 -8.37
N ALA A 84 -6.28 2.38 -9.65
CA ALA A 84 -5.03 1.75 -10.04
C ALA A 84 -3.82 2.60 -9.66
N LEU A 85 -3.88 3.91 -9.91
CA LEU A 85 -2.82 4.85 -9.51
C LEU A 85 -2.54 4.82 -8.01
N ILE A 86 -3.58 4.79 -7.17
CA ILE A 86 -3.43 4.71 -5.69
C ILE A 86 -2.76 3.40 -5.30
N VAL A 87 -3.26 2.28 -5.83
CA VAL A 87 -2.77 0.94 -5.49
C VAL A 87 -1.33 0.75 -5.95
N SER A 88 -0.99 1.17 -7.17
CA SER A 88 0.39 1.12 -7.67
C SER A 88 1.34 2.00 -6.87
N ASN A 89 0.89 3.18 -6.41
CA ASN A 89 1.68 4.02 -5.50
C ASN A 89 1.95 3.34 -4.16
N ILE A 90 0.94 2.68 -3.57
CA ILE A 90 1.10 1.93 -2.32
C ILE A 90 2.12 0.80 -2.52
N VAL A 91 1.95 -0.03 -3.56
CA VAL A 91 2.87 -1.14 -3.86
C VAL A 91 4.29 -0.62 -4.07
N ARG A 92 4.48 0.44 -4.86
CA ARG A 92 5.80 1.05 -5.11
C ARG A 92 6.46 1.54 -3.82
N LEU A 93 5.75 2.35 -3.03
CA LEU A 93 6.31 2.90 -1.79
C LEU A 93 6.69 1.79 -0.80
N LEU A 94 5.87 0.74 -0.70
CA LEU A 94 6.18 -0.42 0.13
C LEU A 94 7.40 -1.18 -0.38
N ALA A 95 7.51 -1.40 -1.69
CA ALA A 95 8.67 -2.05 -2.29
C ALA A 95 9.95 -1.22 -2.12
N GLU A 96 9.89 0.12 -2.23
CA GLU A 96 11.02 1.00 -1.96
C GLU A 96 11.57 0.84 -0.54
N HIS A 97 10.69 0.66 0.45
CA HIS A 97 11.12 0.42 1.83
C HIS A 97 12.03 -0.81 1.96
N PHE A 98 11.64 -1.94 1.36
CA PHE A 98 12.45 -3.17 1.39
C PHE A 98 13.77 -3.08 0.61
N THR A 99 13.97 -2.05 -0.22
CA THR A 99 15.25 -1.79 -0.90
C THR A 99 16.16 -0.81 -0.17
N SER A 100 15.64 -0.12 0.85
CA SER A 100 16.44 0.82 1.62
C SER A 100 17.34 0.03 2.57
N PRO A 101 18.66 0.29 2.61
CA PRO A 101 19.51 -0.33 3.61
C PRO A 101 18.98 0.09 4.99
N THR A 102 18.45 -0.87 5.75
CA THR A 102 18.12 -0.69 7.15
C THR A 102 19.40 -0.27 7.86
N ARG A 103 19.51 1.01 8.22
CA ARG A 103 20.50 1.42 9.21
C ARG A 103 20.00 0.89 10.54
N ASP A 104 20.69 -0.11 11.08
CA ASP A 104 20.55 -0.50 12.48
C ASP A 104 20.94 0.71 13.34
N ILE A 105 19.96 1.52 13.72
CA ILE A 105 20.14 2.57 14.70
C ILE A 105 19.20 2.27 15.85
N ILE A 106 19.85 2.02 16.97
CA ILE A 106 19.36 1.87 18.32
C ILE A 106 18.05 2.62 18.54
N SER A 107 17.04 1.85 18.94
CA SER A 107 15.73 2.28 19.40
C SER A 107 15.86 3.28 20.56
N ASP A 108 15.84 4.57 20.24
CA ASP A 108 15.33 5.58 21.15
C ASP A 108 13.85 5.82 20.84
N VAL A 109 13.03 5.42 21.81
CA VAL A 109 11.57 5.47 21.79
C VAL A 109 11.10 6.92 21.76
N ILE A 110 11.04 7.52 20.57
CA ILE A 110 10.21 8.71 20.34
C ILE A 110 8.81 8.21 20.02
N SER A 111 8.00 8.03 21.06
CA SER A 111 6.57 7.79 20.92
C SER A 111 5.96 8.88 20.04
N TYR A 112 5.34 8.50 18.91
CA TYR A 112 4.38 9.38 18.24
C TYR A 112 3.08 9.40 19.06
N ARG A 113 3.14 9.97 20.27
CA ARG A 113 2.04 10.84 20.68
C ARG A 113 2.21 12.07 19.83
N GLY A 114 1.19 12.44 19.07
CA GLY A 114 1.18 13.69 18.31
C GLY A 114 1.55 14.84 19.25
N SER A 115 2.80 15.29 19.16
CA SER A 115 3.25 16.49 19.86
C SER A 115 2.45 17.63 19.25
N ARG A 116 1.45 18.08 20.00
CA ARG A 116 0.73 19.34 19.79
C ARG A 116 1.75 20.46 19.92
N GLY A 117 2.42 20.75 18.82
CA GLY A 117 3.10 22.01 18.60
C GLY A 117 2.52 22.59 17.34
N THR A 118 2.15 23.86 17.38
CA THR A 118 2.07 24.75 16.21
C THR A 118 3.44 24.83 15.55
N VAL A 119 3.94 23.72 15.02
CA VAL A 119 5.14 23.69 14.20
C VAL A 119 4.70 24.21 12.85
N ALA A 120 5.16 25.40 12.51
CA ALA A 120 5.04 25.92 11.16
C ALA A 120 5.66 24.87 10.22
N VAL A 121 4.81 24.10 9.53
CA VAL A 121 5.28 23.09 8.58
C VAL A 121 5.97 23.84 7.45
N ARG A 122 7.31 23.84 7.44
CA ARG A 122 8.11 24.38 6.35
C ARG A 122 8.12 23.36 5.22
N ILE A 123 7.12 23.46 4.36
CA ILE A 123 6.91 22.55 3.20
C ILE A 123 7.71 23.04 1.98
N ASP A 124 8.41 24.17 2.09
CA ASP A 124 9.21 24.76 1.01
C ASP A 124 10.62 24.13 0.88
N ASP A 125 10.96 23.16 1.72
CA ASP A 125 12.21 22.43 1.58
C ASP A 125 12.10 21.41 0.43
N ALA A 126 12.98 21.50 -0.56
CA ALA A 126 13.07 20.55 -1.69
C ALA A 126 13.28 19.07 -1.28
N SER A 127 13.49 18.82 0.02
CA SER A 127 13.67 17.50 0.63
C SER A 127 12.50 17.03 1.50
N PHE A 128 11.38 17.77 1.58
CA PHE A 128 10.28 17.43 2.50
C PHE A 128 9.76 16.00 2.29
N PHE A 129 9.43 15.62 1.04
CA PHE A 129 8.96 14.27 0.73
C PHE A 129 10.00 13.19 1.10
N GLY A 130 11.28 13.40 0.77
CA GLY A 130 12.35 12.43 1.06
C GLY A 130 12.49 12.19 2.56
N ARG A 131 12.56 13.28 3.34
CA ARG A 131 12.68 13.26 4.80
C ARG A 131 11.49 12.56 5.45
N GLU A 132 10.27 12.94 5.09
CA GLU A 132 9.06 12.34 5.66
C GLU A 132 8.89 10.87 5.27
N LYS A 133 9.33 10.49 4.06
CA LYS A 133 9.33 9.09 3.62
C LYS A 133 10.29 8.26 4.46
N GLU A 134 11.51 8.75 4.68
CA GLU A 134 12.50 8.08 5.53
C GLU A 134 11.99 7.94 6.97
N LEU A 135 11.42 9.00 7.55
CA LEU A 135 10.83 8.95 8.89
C LEU A 135 9.67 7.95 9.00
N LEU A 136 8.82 7.85 7.98
CA LEU A 136 7.72 6.87 7.96
C LEU A 136 8.27 5.43 7.91
N PHE A 137 9.27 5.19 7.05
CA PHE A 137 9.88 3.88 6.85
C PHE A 137 10.65 3.40 8.08
N GLU A 138 11.34 4.30 8.76
CA GLU A 138 12.03 3.99 10.02
C GLU A 138 11.04 3.57 11.13
N LYS A 139 9.92 4.29 11.26
CA LYS A 139 9.04 4.17 12.43
C LYS A 139 7.95 3.10 12.33
N VAL A 140 7.39 2.90 11.14
CA VAL A 140 6.13 2.14 11.01
C VAL A 140 6.33 0.82 10.26
N MET A 141 7.18 0.82 9.24
CA MET A 141 7.30 -0.28 8.30
C MET A 141 8.08 -1.49 8.82
N ASN A 142 8.94 -1.31 9.83
CA ASN A 142 9.62 -2.40 10.52
C ASN A 142 8.69 -3.21 11.44
N THR A 143 7.41 -2.83 11.56
CA THR A 143 6.44 -3.52 12.42
C THR A 143 5.58 -4.49 11.59
N GLY A 144 5.59 -5.77 11.94
CA GLY A 144 4.70 -6.79 11.34
C GLY A 144 3.21 -6.37 11.25
N PRO A 145 2.64 -5.64 12.23
CA PRO A 145 1.28 -5.10 12.15
C PRO A 145 1.01 -4.12 11.00
N ALA A 146 1.98 -3.31 10.58
CA ALA A 146 1.76 -2.28 9.57
C ALA A 146 1.49 -2.88 8.18
N LEU A 147 2.25 -3.92 7.79
CA LEU A 147 2.01 -4.67 6.56
C LEU A 147 0.65 -5.40 6.57
N LEU A 148 0.24 -5.90 7.74
CA LEU A 148 -1.09 -6.50 7.90
C LEU A 148 -2.21 -5.46 7.75
N ASN A 149 -2.01 -4.23 8.23
CA ASN A 149 -2.97 -3.13 8.04
C ASN A 149 -3.13 -2.77 6.55
N VAL A 150 -2.05 -2.78 5.76
CA VAL A 150 -2.14 -2.62 4.31
C VAL A 150 -3.02 -3.71 3.69
N LEU A 151 -2.81 -4.98 4.05
CA LEU A 151 -3.64 -6.08 3.55
C LEU A 151 -5.11 -5.95 3.98
N LYS A 152 -5.37 -5.53 5.23
CA LYS A 152 -6.74 -5.28 5.71
C LYS A 152 -7.41 -4.17 4.91
N PHE A 153 -6.75 -3.04 4.72
CA PHE A 153 -7.25 -1.95 3.87
C PHE A 153 -7.55 -2.45 2.45
N ALA A 154 -6.60 -3.14 1.81
CA ALA A 154 -6.75 -3.65 0.45
C ALA A 154 -7.91 -4.67 0.36
N THR A 155 -8.07 -5.52 1.37
CA THR A 155 -9.21 -6.46 1.46
C THR A 155 -10.54 -5.71 1.51
N HIS A 156 -10.67 -4.73 2.39
CA HIS A 156 -11.91 -3.97 2.53
C HIS A 156 -12.21 -3.09 1.31
N LEU A 157 -11.18 -2.59 0.62
CA LEU A 157 -11.33 -1.89 -0.65
C LEU A 157 -11.83 -2.85 -1.74
N ALA A 158 -11.23 -4.04 -1.86
CA ALA A 158 -11.64 -5.06 -2.82
C ALA A 158 -13.09 -5.53 -2.62
N CYS A 159 -13.61 -5.52 -1.38
CA CYS A 159 -15.03 -5.82 -1.09
C CYS A 159 -16.03 -4.84 -1.72
N ARG A 160 -15.58 -3.69 -2.26
CA ARG A 160 -16.47 -2.63 -2.74
C ARG A 160 -17.06 -2.87 -4.12
N GLY A 161 -16.55 -3.83 -4.89
CA GLY A 161 -17.17 -4.25 -6.15
C GLY A 161 -16.20 -4.82 -7.18
N LEU A 162 -16.74 -5.35 -8.27
CA LEU A 162 -15.95 -5.97 -9.35
C LEU A 162 -14.98 -5.00 -10.02
N ALA A 163 -15.43 -3.77 -10.34
CA ALA A 163 -14.58 -2.77 -11.00
C ALA A 163 -13.38 -2.37 -10.13
N VAL A 164 -13.58 -2.29 -8.80
CA VAL A 164 -12.49 -2.01 -7.84
C VAL A 164 -11.49 -3.17 -7.83
N ARG A 165 -11.97 -4.42 -7.76
CA ARG A 165 -11.11 -5.62 -7.84
C ARG A 165 -10.28 -5.66 -9.12
N GLN A 166 -10.91 -5.38 -10.27
CA GLN A 166 -10.22 -5.31 -11.57
C GLN A 166 -9.12 -4.25 -11.58
N ALA A 167 -9.44 -3.02 -11.16
CA ALA A 167 -8.46 -1.95 -11.09
C ALA A 167 -7.28 -2.28 -10.15
N MET A 168 -7.57 -2.92 -9.02
CA MET A 168 -6.54 -3.39 -8.09
C MET A 168 -5.65 -4.48 -8.70
N MET A 169 -6.24 -5.42 -9.44
CA MET A 169 -5.50 -6.48 -10.14
C MET A 169 -4.57 -5.89 -11.20
N ASP A 170 -5.09 -5.01 -12.05
CA ASP A 170 -4.30 -4.34 -13.10
C ASP A 170 -3.19 -3.44 -12.52
N ALA A 171 -3.39 -2.94 -11.30
CA ALA A 171 -2.40 -2.13 -10.56
C ALA A 171 -1.30 -2.93 -9.87
N GLY A 172 -1.38 -4.27 -9.89
CA GLY A 172 -0.40 -5.16 -9.26
C GLY A 172 -0.65 -5.43 -7.77
N ALA A 173 -1.89 -5.37 -7.28
CA ALA A 173 -2.19 -5.58 -5.85
C ALA A 173 -1.72 -6.94 -5.29
N LEU A 174 -1.51 -7.95 -6.14
CA LEU A 174 -0.93 -9.25 -5.76
C LEU A 174 0.50 -9.14 -5.23
N ALA A 175 1.23 -8.08 -5.59
CA ALA A 175 2.55 -7.76 -5.03
C ALA A 175 2.51 -7.59 -3.51
N LEU A 176 1.39 -7.14 -2.93
CA LEU A 176 1.24 -6.95 -1.49
C LEU A 176 1.46 -8.25 -0.71
N VAL A 177 1.04 -9.39 -1.26
CA VAL A 177 1.28 -10.71 -0.65
C VAL A 177 2.76 -11.02 -0.61
N LEU A 178 3.49 -10.76 -1.70
CA LEU A 178 4.95 -10.99 -1.77
C LEU A 178 5.71 -10.12 -0.76
N LEU A 179 5.31 -8.85 -0.65
CA LEU A 179 5.92 -7.89 0.28
C LEU A 179 5.67 -8.27 1.74
N VAL A 180 4.50 -8.85 2.07
CA VAL A 180 4.19 -9.32 3.43
C VAL A 180 5.04 -10.52 3.86
N TYR A 181 5.46 -11.34 2.90
CA TYR A 181 6.36 -12.48 3.11
C TYR A 181 7.84 -12.15 2.90
N SER A 182 8.21 -10.88 2.70
CA SER A 182 9.61 -10.51 2.54
C SER A 182 10.37 -10.59 3.87
N ASN A 183 11.43 -11.40 3.91
CA ASN A 183 12.33 -11.61 5.04
C ASN A 183 13.77 -11.90 4.54
N GLN A 184 14.63 -12.47 5.39
CA GLN A 184 15.99 -12.85 4.99
C GLN A 184 16.03 -14.01 3.97
N ASP A 185 15.07 -14.93 4.04
CA ASP A 185 15.00 -16.13 3.18
C ASP A 185 14.32 -15.87 1.84
N PHE A 186 13.41 -14.90 1.80
CA PHE A 186 12.71 -14.48 0.60
C PHE A 186 12.72 -12.96 0.49
N GLN A 187 13.35 -12.46 -0.55
CA GLN A 187 13.24 -11.08 -0.98
C GLN A 187 12.75 -11.11 -2.42
N ALA A 188 11.66 -10.39 -2.72
CA ALA A 188 11.09 -10.31 -4.06
C ALA A 188 11.99 -9.45 -4.99
N ARG A 189 13.24 -9.86 -5.22
CA ARG A 189 14.34 -9.02 -5.72
C ARG A 189 14.01 -8.32 -7.03
N THR A 190 13.39 -9.02 -7.98
CA THR A 190 13.04 -8.47 -9.29
C THR A 190 11.97 -7.39 -9.16
N LEU A 191 10.96 -7.65 -8.31
CA LEU A 191 9.91 -6.69 -7.97
C LEU A 191 10.49 -5.45 -7.29
N LEU A 192 11.40 -5.65 -6.32
CA LEU A 192 12.07 -4.59 -5.59
C LEU A 192 12.96 -3.73 -6.51
N VAL A 193 13.73 -4.35 -7.39
CA VAL A 193 14.55 -3.66 -8.41
C VAL A 193 13.67 -2.87 -9.37
N TYR A 194 12.56 -3.46 -9.82
CA TYR A 194 11.62 -2.77 -10.70
C TYR A 194 11.06 -1.51 -10.03
N ALA A 195 10.53 -1.64 -8.80
CA ALA A 195 9.97 -0.53 -8.06
C ALA A 195 10.98 0.60 -7.79
N LYS A 196 12.25 0.26 -7.54
CA LYS A 196 13.32 1.25 -7.35
C LYS A 196 13.69 1.98 -8.64
N ARG A 197 13.73 1.28 -9.78
CA ARG A 197 14.13 1.85 -11.07
C ARG A 197 12.99 2.63 -11.75
N ARG A 198 11.75 2.18 -11.57
CA ARG A 198 10.55 2.78 -12.15
C ARG A 198 9.83 3.58 -11.06
N GLY A 199 10.30 4.82 -10.90
CA GLY A 199 9.60 5.83 -10.11
C GLY A 199 8.42 6.43 -10.88
N TYR A 200 8.19 7.72 -10.65
CA TYR A 200 7.26 8.49 -11.46
C TYR A 200 7.84 8.68 -12.87
N ASN A 201 7.05 8.39 -13.90
CA ASN A 201 7.41 8.67 -15.28
C ASN A 201 7.48 10.20 -15.53
N SER A 202 7.85 10.62 -16.74
CA SER A 202 7.93 12.04 -17.11
C SER A 202 6.60 12.79 -16.96
N ARG A 203 5.47 12.07 -16.92
CA ARG A 203 4.12 12.60 -16.70
C ARG A 203 3.71 12.62 -15.22
N GLY A 204 4.58 12.19 -14.30
CA GLY A 204 4.25 12.11 -12.88
C GLY A 204 3.33 10.93 -12.52
N GLU A 205 3.20 9.92 -13.38
CA GLU A 205 2.41 8.72 -13.13
C GLU A 205 3.30 7.56 -12.65
N VAL A 206 2.72 6.65 -11.87
CA VAL A 206 3.37 5.41 -11.46
C VAL A 206 2.89 4.28 -12.36
N GLU A 207 3.82 3.60 -13.02
CA GLU A 207 3.54 2.40 -13.79
C GLU A 207 3.29 1.22 -12.84
N ALA A 208 2.24 0.45 -13.12
CA ALA A 208 1.98 -0.79 -12.39
C ALA A 208 3.14 -1.78 -12.59
N ILE A 209 3.40 -2.62 -11.58
CA ILE A 209 4.40 -3.68 -11.70
C ILE A 209 3.87 -4.74 -12.66
N PRO A 210 4.62 -5.10 -13.72
CA PRO A 210 4.23 -6.11 -14.68
C PRO A 210 3.90 -7.46 -14.02
N LEU A 211 2.85 -8.12 -14.52
CA LEU A 211 2.35 -9.38 -13.96
C LEU A 211 3.36 -10.53 -14.07
N ASP A 212 4.21 -10.54 -15.10
CA ASP A 212 5.30 -11.50 -15.28
C ASP A 212 6.32 -11.42 -14.14
N ILE A 213 6.69 -10.20 -13.71
CA ILE A 213 7.56 -9.99 -12.54
C ILE A 213 6.90 -10.50 -11.27
N ILE A 214 5.62 -10.15 -11.05
CA ILE A 214 4.86 -10.58 -9.88
C ILE A 214 4.76 -12.12 -9.85
N ASN A 215 4.47 -12.74 -10.98
CA ASN A 215 4.30 -14.20 -11.09
C ASN A 215 5.61 -14.96 -10.91
N GLY A 216 6.73 -14.43 -11.42
CA GLY A 216 8.05 -15.04 -11.21
C GLY A 216 8.42 -15.08 -9.72
N GLU A 217 8.19 -14.00 -9.00
CA GLU A 217 8.44 -13.93 -7.56
C GLU A 217 7.45 -14.79 -6.75
N ALA A 218 6.18 -14.83 -7.17
CA ALA A 218 5.17 -15.69 -6.55
C ALA A 218 5.47 -17.19 -6.71
N ALA A 219 6.02 -17.61 -7.85
CA ALA A 219 6.43 -18.99 -8.07
C ALA A 219 7.55 -19.40 -7.10
N THR A 220 8.55 -18.53 -6.93
CA THR A 220 9.64 -18.72 -5.95
C THR A 220 9.08 -18.84 -4.53
N LEU A 221 8.22 -17.90 -4.12
CA LEU A 221 7.60 -17.93 -2.80
C LEU A 221 6.75 -19.20 -2.58
N ALA A 222 5.99 -19.63 -3.58
CA ALA A 222 5.15 -20.83 -3.51
C ALA A 222 5.97 -22.10 -3.26
N SER A 223 7.20 -22.17 -3.78
CA SER A 223 8.14 -23.25 -3.44
C SER A 223 8.67 -23.10 -2.01
N LEU A 224 9.09 -21.90 -1.60
CA LEU A 224 9.68 -21.65 -0.28
C LEU A 224 8.71 -21.88 0.88
N VAL A 225 7.44 -21.47 0.78
CA VAL A 225 6.45 -21.69 1.85
C VAL A 225 6.16 -23.16 2.13
N SER A 226 6.57 -24.09 1.27
CA SER A 226 6.48 -25.54 1.53
C SER A 226 7.67 -26.08 2.33
N VAL A 227 8.78 -25.33 2.41
CA VAL A 227 9.99 -25.70 3.12
C VAL A 227 9.82 -25.44 4.62
N TYR A 228 10.13 -26.43 5.45
CA TYR A 228 10.00 -26.34 6.91
C TYR A 228 10.84 -25.19 7.49
N GLY A 229 12.12 -25.11 7.13
CA GLY A 229 13.03 -24.06 7.63
C GLY A 229 12.58 -22.63 7.28
N PHE A 230 11.95 -22.44 6.10
CA PHE A 230 11.37 -21.13 5.77
C PHE A 230 10.29 -20.73 6.76
N ARG A 231 9.48 -21.66 7.26
CA ARG A 231 8.39 -21.39 8.21
C ARG A 231 8.90 -21.16 9.63
N GLU A 232 9.93 -21.89 10.05
CA GLU A 232 10.55 -21.74 11.37
C GLU A 232 11.16 -20.36 11.59
N ASN A 233 11.67 -19.74 10.52
CA ASN A 233 12.20 -18.38 10.56
C ASN A 233 11.12 -17.31 10.82
N TRP A 234 9.84 -17.71 10.82
CA TRP A 234 8.75 -16.86 11.27
C TRP A 234 8.24 -17.36 12.62
N SER A 235 8.08 -16.45 13.59
CA SER A 235 7.38 -16.81 14.82
C SER A 235 5.98 -17.34 14.48
N GLY A 236 5.61 -18.51 15.00
CA GLY A 236 4.45 -19.27 14.53
C GLY A 236 3.12 -18.52 14.55
N GLN A 237 2.94 -17.57 15.48
CA GLN A 237 1.78 -16.68 15.51
C GLN A 237 1.82 -15.62 14.40
N ALA A 238 2.98 -15.04 14.13
CA ALA A 238 3.14 -14.03 13.09
C ALA A 238 3.01 -14.62 11.68
N TYR A 239 3.49 -15.86 11.46
CA TYR A 239 3.26 -16.59 10.22
C TYR A 239 1.77 -16.85 9.97
N ARG A 240 1.05 -17.35 10.98
CA ARG A 240 -0.39 -17.61 10.91
C ARG A 240 -1.20 -16.34 10.61
N ALA A 241 -0.87 -15.22 11.26
CA ALA A 241 -1.54 -13.94 11.03
C ALA A 241 -1.37 -13.43 9.59
N ARG A 242 -0.14 -13.48 9.06
CA ARG A 242 0.16 -13.13 7.65
C ARG A 242 -0.59 -14.03 6.69
N ARG A 243 -0.56 -15.35 6.93
CA ARG A 243 -1.27 -16.32 6.08
C ARG A 243 -2.77 -16.06 6.07
N ALA A 244 -3.38 -15.83 7.23
CA ALA A 244 -4.81 -15.55 7.34
C ALA A 244 -5.19 -14.25 6.61
N ALA A 245 -4.41 -13.18 6.78
CA ALA A 245 -4.65 -11.91 6.10
C ALA A 245 -4.50 -12.05 4.57
N CYS A 246 -3.46 -12.74 4.10
CA CYS A 246 -3.26 -13.01 2.67
C CYS A 246 -4.38 -13.87 2.09
N ALA A 247 -4.79 -14.94 2.79
CA ALA A 247 -5.87 -15.81 2.35
C ALA A 247 -7.19 -15.05 2.21
N GLN A 248 -7.52 -14.21 3.20
CA GLN A 248 -8.72 -13.38 3.15
C GLN A 248 -8.65 -12.35 2.02
N PHE A 249 -7.52 -11.67 1.86
CA PHE A 249 -7.29 -10.73 0.76
C PHE A 249 -7.48 -11.38 -0.60
N LEU A 250 -6.81 -12.51 -0.85
CA LEU A 250 -6.88 -13.25 -2.11
C LEU A 250 -8.30 -13.77 -2.39
N LYS A 251 -9.01 -14.26 -1.36
CA LYS A 251 -10.40 -14.70 -1.49
C LYS A 251 -11.30 -13.57 -1.99
N VAL A 252 -11.15 -12.37 -1.43
CA VAL A 252 -11.95 -11.20 -1.84
C VAL A 252 -11.52 -10.70 -3.21
N LEU A 253 -10.21 -10.54 -3.43
CA LEU A 253 -9.64 -9.99 -4.66
C LEU A 253 -10.03 -10.82 -5.89
N PHE A 254 -9.91 -12.15 -5.81
CA PHE A 254 -10.34 -13.06 -6.88
C PHE A 254 -11.84 -13.31 -6.92
N GLY A 255 -12.57 -12.97 -5.85
CA GLY A 255 -14.00 -13.24 -5.71
C GLY A 255 -14.37 -14.66 -5.30
N ALA A 256 -15.61 -14.80 -4.81
CA ALA A 256 -16.18 -16.10 -4.47
C ALA A 256 -16.34 -16.97 -5.72
N ILE A 257 -16.00 -18.25 -5.59
CA ILE A 257 -16.34 -19.27 -6.58
C ILE A 257 -17.87 -19.37 -6.58
N GLY A 258 -18.53 -18.93 -7.65
CA GLY A 258 -20.00 -18.98 -7.77
C GLY A 258 -20.73 -17.65 -8.03
N GLU A 259 -20.03 -16.51 -8.18
CA GLU A 259 -20.63 -15.30 -8.78
C GLU A 259 -20.87 -15.54 -10.28
N GLN A 260 -21.96 -16.25 -10.59
CA GLN A 260 -22.37 -16.67 -11.93
C GLN A 260 -22.48 -15.47 -12.89
N GLY A 261 -21.86 -15.60 -14.07
CA GLY A 261 -22.12 -14.78 -15.24
C GLY A 261 -21.02 -13.80 -15.65
N LYS A 262 -20.33 -13.12 -14.71
CA LYS A 262 -19.30 -12.11 -15.05
C LYS A 262 -17.92 -12.37 -14.43
N LEU A 263 -17.84 -13.26 -13.44
CA LEU A 263 -16.55 -13.68 -12.85
C LEU A 263 -15.83 -14.74 -13.67
N GLY A 264 -16.49 -15.34 -14.67
CA GLY A 264 -15.90 -16.33 -15.57
C GLY A 264 -14.67 -15.79 -16.29
N GLU A 265 -14.73 -14.56 -16.80
CA GLU A 265 -13.63 -13.94 -17.54
C GLU A 265 -12.44 -13.56 -16.64
N LEU A 266 -12.67 -13.03 -15.42
CA LEU A 266 -11.58 -12.80 -14.47
C LEU A 266 -11.00 -14.11 -13.92
N GLY A 267 -11.88 -15.06 -13.59
CA GLY A 267 -11.50 -16.36 -13.07
C GLY A 267 -10.67 -17.15 -14.08
N GLU A 268 -10.98 -17.05 -15.37
CA GLU A 268 -10.21 -17.61 -16.49
C GLU A 268 -8.87 -16.86 -16.68
N ARG A 269 -8.90 -15.53 -16.86
CA ARG A 269 -7.70 -14.70 -17.10
C ARG A 269 -6.67 -14.84 -15.99
N TYR A 270 -7.12 -15.01 -14.75
CA TYR A 270 -6.26 -15.11 -13.57
C TYR A 270 -6.20 -16.51 -12.95
N ARG A 271 -6.67 -17.56 -13.65
CA ARG A 271 -6.77 -18.93 -13.10
C ARG A 271 -5.45 -19.45 -12.53
N TRP A 272 -4.39 -19.35 -13.32
CA TRP A 272 -3.06 -19.83 -12.94
C TRP A 272 -2.47 -19.04 -11.77
N MET A 273 -2.67 -17.72 -11.77
CA MET A 273 -2.26 -16.86 -10.66
C MET A 273 -3.00 -17.22 -9.38
N ARG A 274 -4.33 -17.41 -9.46
CA ARG A 274 -5.13 -17.85 -8.31
C ARG A 274 -4.62 -19.16 -7.72
N ALA A 275 -4.36 -20.17 -8.55
CA ALA A 275 -3.84 -21.46 -8.09
C ALA A 275 -2.46 -21.31 -7.42
N MET A 276 -1.57 -20.49 -7.98
CA MET A 276 -0.24 -20.24 -7.43
C MET A 276 -0.32 -19.53 -6.07
N TYR A 277 -1.10 -18.47 -5.97
CA TYR A 277 -1.29 -17.73 -4.72
C TYR A 277 -2.05 -18.55 -3.67
N GLN A 278 -2.93 -19.46 -4.08
CA GLN A 278 -3.54 -20.43 -3.19
C GLN A 278 -2.51 -21.38 -2.58
N LYS A 279 -1.48 -21.82 -3.33
CA LYS A 279 -0.38 -22.62 -2.77
C LYS A 279 0.39 -21.86 -1.68
N ILE A 280 0.60 -20.56 -1.87
CA ILE A 280 1.27 -19.70 -0.87
C ILE A 280 0.53 -19.71 0.48
N VAL A 281 -0.81 -19.70 0.44
CA VAL A 281 -1.65 -19.61 1.66
C VAL A 281 -2.27 -20.93 2.12
N ALA A 282 -2.01 -22.04 1.41
CA ALA A 282 -2.56 -23.35 1.71
C ALA A 282 -2.06 -23.93 3.04
N THR A 283 -2.88 -24.76 3.66
CA THR A 283 -2.48 -25.66 4.75
C THR A 283 -1.73 -26.85 4.16
N SER A 284 -0.45 -27.01 4.49
CA SER A 284 0.16 -28.34 4.56
C SER A 284 -0.29 -29.04 5.83
#